data_AF-A0A4Y3PJS1-F1
#
_entry.id   AF-A0A4Y3PJS1-F1
#
_cell.length_a   1.000
_cell.length_b   1.000
_cell.length_c   1.000
_cell.angle_alpha   90.00
_cell.angle_beta   90.00
_cell.angle_gamma   90.00
#
_symmetry.space_group_name_H-M   'P 1'
#
loop_
_entity.id
_entity.type
_entity.pdbx_description
1 polymer ?
#
loop_
_entity_poly.entity_id
_entity_poly.type
_entity_poly.pdbx_seq_one_letter_code
_entity_poly.pdbx_strand_id
1 'polypeptide(L)'
;MEFLIFEILTNKVIKSSVFLTLHERMNIATRSFRGHHDCITKKSSEASMDQIQIYVTDNSECLEFEAESRGCRFDVYVKFSDELFSIKIYDIVRLTQDFESEVASKGFYSVDPNVVLVPAVTNTHICTTVMSLAKQKYFSQIKPLCAQEVEKIMKDLSPISLPTSFYDNGRSDNREGQTAKVPS
;
A
#
# COMPACT_ATOMS: atom_id res chain seq x y z
N MET A 1 35.54 18.24 -17.59
CA MET A 1 36.27 17.18 -16.87
C MET A 1 36.03 17.48 -15.39
N GLU A 2 35.12 16.87 -14.64
CA GLU A 2 34.80 15.46 -14.49
C GLU A 2 33.39 15.29 -13.85
N PHE A 3 32.30 15.40 -14.61
CA PHE A 3 30.97 15.01 -14.07
C PHE A 3 30.05 14.32 -15.07
N LEU A 4 30.52 14.08 -16.30
CA LEU A 4 29.73 13.41 -17.36
C LEU A 4 30.10 11.93 -17.59
N ILE A 5 30.91 11.33 -16.71
CA ILE A 5 31.39 9.94 -16.87
C ILE A 5 30.66 8.96 -15.93
N PHE A 6 29.92 9.44 -14.92
CA PHE A 6 29.25 8.55 -13.97
C PHE A 6 27.87 8.05 -14.45
N GLU A 7 27.22 8.75 -15.40
CA GLU A 7 25.89 8.39 -15.91
C GLU A 7 25.90 7.35 -17.06
N ILE A 8 27.08 7.02 -17.60
CA ILE A 8 27.19 6.09 -18.76
C ILE A 8 27.55 4.66 -18.33
N LEU A 9 27.92 4.42 -17.07
CA LEU A 9 28.40 3.12 -16.60
C LEU A 9 27.37 2.25 -15.86
N THR A 10 26.22 2.78 -15.44
CA THR A 10 25.16 1.96 -14.82
C THR A 10 24.12 1.42 -15.81
N ASN A 11 24.07 1.94 -17.04
CA ASN A 11 23.08 1.56 -18.03
C ASN A 11 23.52 0.51 -19.06
N LYS A 12 24.73 -0.08 -18.93
CA LYS A 12 25.29 -0.97 -19.97
C LYS A 12 25.77 -2.36 -19.52
N VAL A 13 25.62 -2.73 -18.24
CA VAL A 13 26.23 -3.97 -17.70
C VAL A 13 25.24 -5.02 -17.17
N ILE A 14 23.92 -4.78 -17.20
CA ILE A 14 22.92 -5.83 -16.82
C ILE A 14 21.87 -6.04 -17.92
N LYS A 15 22.29 -5.94 -19.19
CA LYS A 15 21.44 -6.29 -20.36
C LYS A 15 22.06 -7.33 -21.29
N SER A 16 23.09 -8.02 -20.87
CA SER A 16 23.66 -9.11 -21.67
C SER A 16 24.15 -10.20 -20.73
N SER A 17 23.47 -11.35 -20.76
CA SER A 17 24.06 -12.70 -20.75
C SER A 17 23.28 -13.81 -19.99
N VAL A 18 22.05 -13.62 -19.47
CA VAL A 18 21.35 -14.75 -18.77
C VAL A 18 19.83 -14.90 -19.02
N PHE A 19 19.16 -14.11 -19.87
CA PHE A 19 17.68 -14.20 -19.97
C PHE A 19 17.09 -14.50 -21.36
N LEU A 20 17.83 -15.19 -22.22
CA LEU A 20 17.39 -15.58 -23.57
C LEU A 20 17.36 -17.11 -23.80
N THR A 21 17.14 -17.89 -22.75
CA THR A 21 17.14 -19.37 -22.83
C THR A 21 16.00 -20.04 -22.05
N LEU A 22 14.83 -19.40 -21.94
CA LEU A 22 13.65 -20.06 -21.37
C LEU A 22 12.34 -19.89 -22.15
N HIS A 23 12.33 -19.13 -23.26
CA HIS A 23 11.08 -18.87 -23.99
C HIS A 23 10.80 -19.83 -25.17
N GLU A 24 11.58 -20.91 -25.31
CA GLU A 24 11.46 -21.87 -26.43
C GLU A 24 11.39 -23.36 -26.00
N ARG A 25 11.02 -23.64 -24.75
CA ARG A 25 10.82 -25.03 -24.26
C ARG A 25 9.48 -25.33 -23.58
N MET A 26 8.48 -24.45 -23.69
CA MET A 26 7.16 -24.65 -23.08
C MET A 26 5.98 -24.71 -24.08
N ASN A 27 6.21 -25.17 -25.33
CA ASN A 27 5.11 -25.28 -26.31
C ASN A 27 4.97 -26.66 -26.99
N ILE A 28 5.49 -27.72 -26.36
CA ILE A 28 5.33 -29.10 -26.84
C ILE A 28 5.08 -30.02 -25.63
N ALA A 29 3.93 -29.89 -24.98
CA ALA A 29 3.45 -30.88 -23.98
C ALA A 29 1.95 -30.77 -23.65
N THR A 30 1.08 -30.31 -24.56
CA THR A 30 -0.38 -30.29 -24.32
C THR A 30 -1.16 -30.79 -25.53
N ARG A 31 -0.88 -32.03 -25.94
CA ARG A 31 -1.83 -32.84 -26.70
C ARG A 31 -1.80 -34.26 -26.16
N SER A 32 -3.00 -34.78 -25.88
CA SER A 32 -3.30 -36.12 -25.38
C SER A 32 -3.13 -36.30 -23.87
N PHE A 33 -4.19 -36.06 -23.11
CA PHE A 33 -4.80 -37.08 -22.26
C PHE A 33 -6.19 -36.60 -21.83
N ARG A 34 -7.23 -37.22 -22.41
CA ARG A 34 -8.59 -37.20 -21.86
C ARG A 34 -8.59 -38.10 -20.63
N GLY A 35 -9.02 -37.57 -19.50
CA GLY A 35 -9.37 -38.31 -18.30
C GLY A 35 -10.19 -37.41 -17.39
N HIS A 36 -11.46 -37.76 -17.18
CA HIS A 36 -12.34 -37.17 -16.17
C HIS A 36 -11.65 -37.13 -14.80
N HIS A 37 -11.75 -35.99 -14.09
CA HIS A 37 -12.25 -35.87 -12.71
C HIS A 37 -12.14 -34.39 -12.27
N ASP A 38 -13.16 -33.92 -11.57
CA ASP A 38 -13.39 -32.54 -11.13
C ASP A 38 -12.21 -31.92 -10.38
N CYS A 39 -11.85 -30.67 -10.70
CA CYS A 39 -11.21 -29.77 -9.72
C CYS A 39 -11.26 -28.31 -10.20
N ILE A 40 -12.24 -27.58 -9.65
CA ILE A 40 -12.15 -26.22 -9.14
C ILE A 40 -11.30 -25.25 -9.99
N THR A 41 -12.03 -24.44 -10.75
CA THR A 41 -11.59 -23.14 -11.27
C THR A 41 -10.94 -22.30 -10.18
N LYS A 42 -9.61 -22.34 -10.05
CA LYS A 42 -8.87 -21.27 -9.37
C LYS A 42 -8.86 -20.05 -10.28
N LYS A 43 -9.96 -19.31 -10.21
CA LYS A 43 -10.11 -17.94 -10.66
C LYS A 43 -8.94 -17.14 -10.09
N SER A 44 -8.18 -16.52 -10.97
CA SER A 44 -7.31 -15.38 -10.68
C SER A 44 -8.10 -14.36 -9.86
N SER A 45 -7.83 -14.29 -8.55
CA SER A 45 -8.50 -13.36 -7.65
C SER A 45 -7.87 -11.97 -7.81
N GLU A 46 -8.54 -11.12 -8.58
CA GLU A 46 -8.54 -9.68 -8.32
C GLU A 46 -8.87 -9.48 -6.84
N ALA A 47 -7.95 -8.87 -6.09
CA ALA A 47 -8.21 -8.48 -4.71
C ALA A 47 -9.40 -7.51 -4.71
N SER A 48 -10.56 -7.97 -4.27
CA SER A 48 -11.71 -7.10 -4.07
C SER A 48 -11.35 -6.09 -2.97
N MET A 49 -11.70 -4.82 -3.19
CA MET A 49 -11.44 -3.72 -2.24
C MET A 49 -12.13 -3.94 -0.87
N ASP A 50 -12.94 -4.98 -0.74
CA ASP A 50 -13.74 -5.33 0.45
C ASP A 50 -12.95 -6.03 1.58
N GLN A 51 -11.64 -6.28 1.41
CA GLN A 51 -10.83 -7.02 2.39
C GLN A 51 -9.79 -6.18 3.14
N ILE A 52 -9.84 -4.85 3.04
CA ILE A 52 -8.87 -3.97 3.69
C ILE A 52 -9.50 -3.30 4.89
N GLN A 53 -8.95 -3.53 6.07
CA GLN A 53 -9.34 -2.84 7.31
C GLN A 53 -8.10 -2.22 7.93
N ILE A 54 -8.22 -0.98 8.39
CA ILE A 54 -7.11 -0.22 8.97
C ILE A 54 -7.46 0.05 10.42
N TYR A 55 -6.50 -0.19 11.30
CA TYR A 55 -6.63 -0.01 12.72
C TYR A 55 -5.46 0.78 13.28
N VAL A 56 -5.73 1.46 14.39
CA VAL A 56 -4.76 2.15 15.23
C VAL A 56 -5.01 1.82 16.69
N THR A 57 -4.04 2.05 17.56
CA THR A 57 -4.22 1.75 18.99
C THR A 57 -5.25 2.68 19.61
N ASP A 58 -5.21 3.97 19.26
CA ASP A 58 -6.25 4.91 19.67
C ASP A 58 -6.51 5.94 18.57
N ASN A 59 -7.78 6.01 18.15
CA ASN A 59 -8.29 6.87 17.09
C ASN A 59 -8.98 8.14 17.65
N SER A 60 -8.62 8.55 18.87
CA SER A 60 -9.06 9.82 19.43
C SER A 60 -8.50 11.00 18.63
N GLU A 61 -9.29 12.09 18.54
CA GLU A 61 -8.88 13.32 17.85
C GLU A 61 -7.56 13.89 18.42
N CYS A 62 -7.35 13.73 19.73
CA CYS A 62 -6.12 14.15 20.40
C CYS A 62 -4.88 13.43 19.86
N LEU A 63 -4.94 12.10 19.67
CA LEU A 63 -3.81 11.34 19.14
C LEU A 63 -3.62 11.54 17.64
N GLU A 64 -4.70 11.75 16.88
CA GLU A 64 -4.56 12.13 15.47
C GLU A 64 -3.81 13.47 15.34
N PHE A 65 -4.21 14.48 16.10
CA PHE A 65 -3.54 15.78 16.12
C PHE A 65 -2.08 15.66 16.57
N GLU A 66 -1.82 14.87 17.61
CA GLU A 66 -0.46 14.63 18.09
C GLU A 66 0.41 13.92 17.04
N ALA A 67 -0.12 12.91 16.36
CA ALA A 67 0.61 12.17 15.33
C ALA A 67 0.92 13.06 14.11
N GLU A 68 -0.03 13.91 13.69
CA GLU A 68 0.18 14.89 12.64
C GLU A 68 1.26 15.92 13.03
N SER A 69 1.18 16.46 14.26
CA SER A 69 2.15 17.43 14.78
C SER A 69 3.57 16.85 14.93
N ARG A 70 3.67 15.59 15.35
CA ARG A 70 4.95 14.87 15.46
C ARG A 70 5.49 14.40 14.10
N GLY A 71 4.65 14.33 13.06
CA GLY A 71 5.03 13.85 11.75
C GLY A 71 5.30 12.35 11.67
N CYS A 72 4.79 11.56 12.64
CA CYS A 72 4.97 10.11 12.64
C CYS A 72 3.86 9.36 13.39
N ARG A 73 3.54 8.16 12.91
CA ARG A 73 2.59 7.23 13.55
C ARG A 73 3.03 5.78 13.36
N PHE A 74 3.32 5.08 14.45
CA PHE A 74 3.92 3.72 14.40
C PHE A 74 2.92 2.60 14.69
N ASP A 75 1.72 2.96 15.11
CA ASP A 75 0.71 2.03 15.58
C ASP A 75 -0.34 1.74 14.51
N VAL A 76 0.04 1.76 13.23
CA VAL A 76 -0.88 1.50 12.12
C VAL A 76 -0.85 0.02 11.75
N TYR A 77 -2.02 -0.60 11.81
CA TYR A 77 -2.21 -2.01 11.47
C TYR A 77 -3.17 -2.14 10.30
N VAL A 78 -2.79 -2.94 9.32
CA VAL A 78 -3.60 -3.20 8.13
C VAL A 78 -3.96 -4.66 8.11
N LYS A 79 -5.25 -4.97 8.22
CA LYS A 79 -5.76 -6.31 7.94
C LYS A 79 -6.06 -6.38 6.45
N PHE A 80 -5.37 -7.29 5.78
CA PHE A 80 -5.54 -7.57 4.37
C PHE A 80 -5.83 -9.06 4.21
N SER A 81 -7.05 -9.38 3.77
CA SER A 81 -7.59 -10.75 3.83
C SER A 81 -7.60 -11.27 5.28
N ASP A 82 -6.87 -12.35 5.58
CA ASP A 82 -6.80 -12.98 6.91
C ASP A 82 -5.50 -12.66 7.67
N GLU A 83 -4.64 -11.82 7.10
CA GLU A 83 -3.35 -11.46 7.67
C GLU A 83 -3.35 -10.02 8.20
N LEU A 84 -2.61 -9.78 9.29
CA LEU A 84 -2.43 -8.45 9.88
C LEU A 84 -1.00 -7.99 9.66
N PHE A 85 -0.84 -6.78 9.15
CA PHE A 85 0.45 -6.17 8.87
C PHE A 85 0.64 -4.94 9.75
N SER A 86 1.86 -4.73 10.25
CA SER A 86 2.25 -3.49 10.91
C SER A 86 3.06 -2.63 9.94
N ILE A 87 2.63 -1.39 9.79
CA ILE A 87 3.33 -0.37 9.00
C ILE A 87 3.61 0.85 9.87
N LYS A 88 4.73 1.53 9.59
CA LYS A 88 5.11 2.77 10.24
C LYS A 88 4.90 3.91 9.27
N ILE A 89 4.19 4.94 9.69
CA ILE A 89 3.91 6.12 8.89
C ILE A 89 4.84 7.24 9.33
N TYR A 90 5.47 7.87 8.35
CA TYR A 90 6.29 9.07 8.53
C TYR A 90 5.85 10.13 7.53
N ASP A 91 5.92 11.39 7.92
CA ASP A 91 6.06 12.45 6.92
C ASP A 91 7.52 12.63 6.51
N ILE A 92 7.72 13.36 5.42
CA ILE A 92 9.06 13.59 4.87
C ILE A 92 9.93 14.48 5.77
N VAL A 93 9.32 15.41 6.52
CA VAL A 93 10.03 16.37 7.36
C VAL A 93 10.66 15.64 8.54
N ARG A 94 9.88 14.79 9.21
CA ARG A 94 10.30 14.00 10.36
C ARG A 94 11.36 12.98 9.97
N LEU A 95 11.20 12.29 8.84
CA LEU A 95 12.23 11.36 8.36
C LEU A 95 13.56 12.07 8.05
N THR A 96 13.50 13.27 7.47
CA THR A 96 14.71 14.05 7.14
C THR A 96 15.44 14.46 8.42
N GLN A 97 14.71 14.93 9.43
CA GLN A 97 15.29 15.28 10.74
C GLN A 97 15.97 14.08 11.40
N ASP A 98 15.32 12.93 11.41
CA ASP A 98 15.88 11.71 12.00
C ASP A 98 17.13 11.27 11.22
N PHE A 99 17.08 11.27 9.88
CA PHE A 99 18.22 10.96 9.02
C PHE A 99 19.43 11.87 9.30
N GLU A 100 19.24 13.19 9.28
CA GLU A 100 20.31 14.16 9.49
C GLU A 100 20.94 14.00 10.88
N SER A 101 20.10 13.81 11.91
CA SER A 101 20.54 13.60 13.28
C SER A 101 21.36 12.31 13.45
N GLU A 102 20.89 11.20 12.88
CA GLU A 102 21.60 9.92 12.98
C GLU A 102 22.91 9.93 12.19
N VAL A 103 22.94 10.49 10.99
CA VAL A 103 24.17 10.59 10.20
C VAL A 103 25.18 11.51 10.87
N ALA A 104 24.74 12.64 11.44
CA ALA A 104 25.64 13.54 12.16
C ALA A 104 26.22 12.90 13.43
N SER A 105 25.44 12.08 14.15
CA SER A 105 25.84 11.49 15.42
C SER A 105 26.57 10.14 15.28
N LYS A 106 26.13 9.28 14.36
CA LYS A 106 26.61 7.89 14.20
C LYS A 106 27.40 7.68 12.90
N GLY A 107 27.27 8.57 11.91
CA GLY A 107 27.86 8.42 10.59
C GLY A 107 27.07 7.55 9.62
N PHE A 108 25.90 7.04 10.02
CA PHE A 108 25.01 6.25 9.17
C PHE A 108 23.55 6.38 9.65
N TYR A 109 22.61 6.05 8.76
CA TYR A 109 21.18 5.93 9.07
C TYR A 109 20.72 4.50 8.81
N SER A 110 20.11 3.86 9.81
CA SER A 110 19.52 2.53 9.64
C SER A 110 18.07 2.68 9.18
N VAL A 111 17.75 2.16 8.00
CA VAL A 111 16.38 2.22 7.48
C VAL A 111 15.49 1.23 8.22
N ASP A 112 14.47 1.75 8.88
CA ASP A 112 13.46 0.95 9.56
C ASP A 112 12.60 0.15 8.56
N PRO A 113 12.31 -1.13 8.84
CA PRO A 113 11.45 -1.93 8.00
C PRO A 113 10.00 -1.41 8.04
N ASN A 114 9.29 -1.62 6.93
CA ASN A 114 7.87 -1.29 6.77
C ASN A 114 7.51 0.18 6.99
N VAL A 115 8.47 1.11 6.83
CA VAL A 115 8.22 2.56 6.83
C VAL A 115 7.59 2.99 5.51
N VAL A 116 6.51 3.75 5.62
CA VAL A 116 5.76 4.34 4.51
C VAL A 116 5.73 5.85 4.71
N LEU A 117 6.13 6.57 3.66
CA LEU A 117 6.09 8.03 3.65
C LEU A 117 4.74 8.54 3.14
N VAL A 118 4.18 9.52 3.84
CA VAL A 118 2.94 10.22 3.47
C VAL A 118 3.16 11.73 3.45
N PRO A 119 2.33 12.50 2.73
CA PRO A 119 2.43 13.97 2.75
C PRO A 119 2.14 14.58 4.12
N ALA A 120 1.19 14.01 4.86
CA ALA A 120 0.83 14.40 6.22
C ALA A 120 0.31 13.17 6.98
N VAL A 121 0.57 13.09 8.28
CA VAL A 121 0.20 11.95 9.13
C VAL A 121 -1.24 12.08 9.63
N THR A 122 -2.19 12.16 8.69
CA THR A 122 -3.63 12.21 8.99
C THR A 122 -4.32 10.91 8.58
N ASN A 123 -5.45 10.60 9.22
CA ASN A 123 -6.19 9.37 8.92
C ASN A 123 -6.57 9.27 7.44
N THR A 124 -6.93 10.39 6.81
CA THR A 124 -7.26 10.45 5.37
C THR A 124 -6.08 10.06 4.48
N HIS A 125 -4.89 10.60 4.74
CA HIS A 125 -3.68 10.25 3.98
C HIS A 125 -3.25 8.81 4.24
N ILE A 126 -3.38 8.32 5.47
CA ILE A 126 -3.07 6.93 5.81
C ILE A 126 -3.98 5.98 5.03
N CYS A 127 -5.30 6.20 5.08
CA CYS A 127 -6.28 5.38 4.37
C CYS A 127 -6.02 5.34 2.86
N THR A 128 -5.85 6.50 2.22
CA THR A 128 -5.59 6.59 0.78
C THR A 128 -4.27 5.95 0.37
N THR A 129 -3.24 6.07 1.21
CA THR A 129 -1.94 5.44 0.99
C THR A 129 -2.02 3.92 1.11
N VAL A 130 -2.65 3.40 2.16
CA VAL A 130 -2.83 1.95 2.36
C VAL A 130 -3.60 1.32 1.19
N MET A 131 -4.65 1.98 0.72
CA MET A 131 -5.42 1.53 -0.45
C MET A 131 -4.53 1.48 -1.71
N SER A 132 -3.65 2.45 -1.88
CA SER A 132 -2.71 2.49 -3.01
C SER A 132 -1.62 1.40 -2.90
N LEU A 133 -1.10 1.17 -1.69
CA LEU A 133 -0.13 0.10 -1.41
C LEU A 133 -0.71 -1.29 -1.68
N ALA A 134 -1.98 -1.50 -1.33
CA ALA A 134 -2.67 -2.76 -1.63
C ALA A 134 -2.77 -3.02 -3.14
N LYS A 135 -3.11 -1.99 -3.92
CA LYS A 135 -3.12 -2.07 -5.41
C LYS A 135 -1.74 -2.40 -5.99
N GLN A 136 -0.68 -1.93 -5.34
CA GLN A 136 0.71 -2.19 -5.74
C GLN A 136 1.27 -3.51 -5.21
N LYS A 137 0.45 -4.35 -4.54
CA LYS A 137 0.85 -5.63 -3.94
C LYS A 137 1.97 -5.49 -2.89
N TYR A 138 2.06 -4.34 -2.22
CA TYR A 138 3.05 -4.09 -1.17
C TYR A 138 3.00 -5.13 -0.05
N PHE A 139 1.80 -5.49 0.40
CA PHE A 139 1.58 -6.44 1.50
C PHE A 139 2.05 -7.88 1.18
N SER A 140 2.29 -8.22 -0.09
CA SER A 140 2.90 -9.50 -0.46
C SER A 140 4.42 -9.56 -0.23
N GLN A 141 5.04 -8.40 0.02
CA GLN A 141 6.50 -8.26 0.15
C GLN A 141 6.95 -8.10 1.61
N ILE A 142 6.01 -7.81 2.51
CA ILE A 142 6.29 -7.62 3.93
C ILE A 142 5.76 -8.79 4.75
N LYS A 143 6.40 -9.03 5.90
CA LYS A 143 6.01 -10.12 6.79
C LYS A 143 4.74 -9.74 7.58
N PRO A 144 3.71 -10.61 7.60
CA PRO A 144 2.57 -10.42 8.49
C PRO A 144 2.97 -10.65 9.96
N LEU A 145 2.20 -10.06 10.88
CA LEU A 145 2.33 -10.28 12.31
C LEU A 145 1.99 -11.74 12.65
N CYS A 146 2.65 -12.29 13.66
CA CYS A 146 2.36 -13.65 14.08
C CYS A 146 1.08 -13.70 14.94
N ALA A 147 0.40 -14.86 14.97
CA ALA A 147 -0.88 -15.01 15.67
C ALA A 147 -0.86 -14.53 17.14
N GLN A 148 0.25 -14.76 17.86
CA GLN A 148 0.40 -14.34 19.25
C GLN A 148 0.43 -12.80 19.43
N GLU A 149 0.95 -12.07 18.44
CA GLU A 149 0.95 -10.60 18.45
C GLU A 149 -0.44 -10.08 18.12
N VAL A 150 -1.10 -10.70 17.14
CA VAL A 150 -2.47 -10.33 16.73
C VAL A 150 -3.44 -10.42 17.89
N GLU A 151 -3.42 -11.51 18.67
CA GLU A 151 -4.33 -11.70 19.82
C GLU A 151 -4.16 -10.67 20.93
N LYS A 152 -2.92 -10.17 21.12
CA LYS A 152 -2.63 -9.13 22.11
C LYS A 152 -3.15 -7.79 21.62
N ILE A 153 -2.83 -7.46 20.38
CA ILE A 153 -3.07 -6.13 19.81
C ILE A 153 -4.57 -5.95 19.51
N MET A 154 -5.27 -6.96 18.99
CA MET A 154 -6.68 -6.84 18.59
C MET A 154 -7.64 -6.48 19.73
N LYS A 155 -7.25 -6.64 21.00
CA LYS A 155 -8.06 -6.21 22.14
C LYS A 155 -8.12 -4.69 22.30
N ASP A 156 -7.07 -4.01 21.83
CA ASP A 156 -6.83 -2.60 22.08
C ASP A 156 -6.96 -1.75 20.81
N LEU A 157 -7.33 -2.35 19.66
CA LEU A 157 -7.41 -1.65 18.38
C LEU A 157 -8.73 -0.91 18.17
N SER A 158 -8.61 0.29 17.63
CA SER A 158 -9.71 1.13 17.14
C SER A 158 -9.66 1.20 15.61
N PRO A 159 -10.81 1.00 14.92
CA PRO A 159 -10.85 1.09 13.46
C PRO A 159 -10.79 2.54 12.99
N ILE A 160 -10.11 2.77 11.86
CA ILE A 160 -10.18 4.04 11.12
C ILE A 160 -11.30 3.93 10.08
N SER A 161 -12.24 4.88 10.12
CA SER A 161 -13.26 5.03 9.09
C SER A 161 -12.62 5.42 7.75
N LEU A 162 -12.79 4.60 6.71
CA LEU A 162 -12.34 4.96 5.37
C LEU A 162 -13.14 6.18 4.85
N PRO A 163 -12.50 7.16 4.20
CA PRO A 163 -13.22 8.30 3.63
C PRO A 163 -14.22 7.82 2.57
N THR A 164 -15.48 8.23 2.72
CA THR A 164 -16.61 7.86 1.84
C THR A 164 -16.47 8.39 0.41
N SER A 165 -15.53 9.30 0.14
CA SER A 165 -15.31 9.93 -1.18
C SER A 165 -14.72 9.01 -2.25
N PHE A 166 -14.36 7.78 -1.92
CA PHE A 166 -13.94 6.76 -2.90
C PHE A 166 -15.08 5.84 -3.36
N TYR A 167 -16.25 5.89 -2.72
CA TYR A 167 -17.45 5.16 -3.12
C TYR A 167 -18.42 6.05 -3.91
N ASP A 168 -17.91 6.81 -4.89
CA ASP A 168 -18.78 7.51 -5.85
C ASP A 168 -18.44 7.07 -7.27
N ASN A 169 -18.82 5.82 -7.57
CA ASN A 169 -18.91 5.35 -8.95
C ASN A 169 -20.16 5.98 -9.58
N GLY A 170 -19.97 7.18 -10.14
CA GLY A 170 -20.76 7.71 -11.25
C GLY A 170 -22.28 7.53 -11.16
N ARG A 171 -22.95 8.45 -10.47
CA ARG A 171 -24.37 8.76 -10.78
C ARG A 171 -24.45 10.20 -11.28
N SER A 172 -24.20 10.36 -12.58
CA SER A 172 -24.44 11.62 -13.28
C SER A 172 -25.93 11.99 -13.18
N ASP A 173 -26.15 13.17 -12.64
CA ASP A 173 -27.39 13.95 -12.59
C ASP A 173 -28.32 13.75 -13.80
N ASN A 174 -29.54 13.26 -13.55
CA ASN A 174 -30.68 13.63 -14.38
C ASN A 174 -31.28 14.92 -13.80
N ARG A 175 -30.85 16.08 -14.32
CA ARG A 175 -31.53 17.35 -14.05
C ARG A 175 -32.89 17.34 -14.74
N GLU A 176 -33.93 17.36 -13.93
CA GLU A 176 -35.30 17.64 -14.32
C GLU A 176 -35.38 19.00 -15.03
N GLY A 177 -35.87 18.99 -16.27
CA GLY A 177 -36.26 20.21 -16.97
C GLY A 177 -37.55 20.76 -16.37
N GLN A 178 -37.45 21.83 -15.59
CA GLN A 178 -38.61 22.65 -15.25
C GLN A 178 -38.81 23.71 -16.35
N THR A 179 -39.87 23.51 -17.14
CA THR A 179 -40.41 24.49 -18.08
C THR A 179 -41.02 25.67 -17.31
N ALA A 180 -40.45 26.86 -17.46
CA ALA A 180 -41.06 28.10 -17.01
C ALA A 180 -42.20 28.50 -17.97
N LYS A 181 -43.42 28.57 -17.45
CA LYS A 181 -44.62 29.03 -18.13
C LYS A 181 -44.74 30.55 -17.91
N VAL A 182 -44.60 31.33 -18.96
CA VAL A 182 -44.82 32.80 -18.95
C VAL A 182 -46.33 33.06 -19.09
N PRO A 183 -46.98 33.81 -18.19
CA PRO A 183 -48.32 34.31 -18.43
C PRO A 183 -48.26 35.67 -19.14
N SER A 184 -49.07 35.75 -20.20
CA SER A 184 -49.45 36.93 -20.99
C SER A 184 -50.45 37.83 -20.27
#